data_AF-A0A7R9YNK1-F1
#
_entry.id   AF-A0A7R9YNK1-F1
#
_cell.length_a   1.000
_cell.length_b   1.000
_cell.length_c   1.000
_cell.angle_alpha   90.00
_cell.angle_beta   90.00
_cell.angle_gamma   90.00
#
_symmetry.space_group_name_H-M   'P 1'
#
loop_
_entity.id
_entity.type
_entity.pdbx_description
1 polymer ?
#
loop_
_entity_poly.entity_id
_entity_poly.type
_entity_poly.pdbx_seq_one_letter_code
_entity_poly.pdbx_strand_id
1 'polypeptide(L)'
;LKPRPLARVPPPAISVAVIGYMELIAIGKSLAAKHGYELPAGQELMAVGVANVVGSLTSSFPVSGSFSRSAVNNAVGAKSQLASFITGVIMFLTLLVLTPVFFYLPKFALASVVISS
;
A
#
# COMPACT_ATOMS: atom_id res chain seq x y z
N LEU A 1 3.47 6.89 32.00
CA LEU A 1 3.49 5.95 30.85
C LEU A 1 2.55 4.79 31.16
N LYS A 2 1.33 4.79 30.60
CA LYS A 2 0.32 3.74 30.84
C LYS A 2 0.70 2.51 30.01
N PRO A 3 1.00 1.33 30.61
CA PRO A 3 1.37 0.16 29.84
C PRO A 3 0.17 -0.25 28.97
N ARG A 4 0.34 -0.23 27.64
CA ARG A 4 -0.68 -0.73 26.71
C ARG A 4 -0.75 -2.25 26.90
N PRO A 5 -1.94 -2.83 27.17
CA PRO A 5 -2.06 -4.28 27.28
C PRO A 5 -1.79 -4.89 25.90
N LEU A 6 -0.57 -5.42 25.72
CA LEU A 6 -0.17 -6.18 24.52
C LEU A 6 -1.16 -7.29 24.19
N ALA A 7 -1.92 -7.79 25.18
CA ALA A 7 -2.99 -8.76 25.01
C ALA A 7 -4.16 -8.31 24.10
N ARG A 8 -4.33 -7.01 23.80
CA ARG A 8 -5.42 -6.49 22.95
C ARG A 8 -5.04 -6.23 21.49
N VAL A 9 -3.75 -6.24 21.17
CA VAL A 9 -3.22 -6.00 19.82
C VAL A 9 -3.36 -7.21 18.87
N PRO A 10 -3.27 -8.49 19.31
CA PRO A 10 -3.27 -9.63 18.39
C PRO A 10 -4.55 -9.76 17.55
N PRO A 11 -5.77 -9.67 18.12
CA PRO A 11 -6.99 -9.82 17.31
C PRO A 11 -7.12 -8.80 16.17
N PRO A 12 -6.98 -7.47 16.39
CA PRO A 12 -7.08 -6.51 15.30
C PRO A 12 -5.90 -6.60 14.32
N ALA A 13 -4.69 -6.94 14.78
CA ALA A 13 -3.54 -7.10 13.90
C ALA A 13 -3.73 -8.25 12.90
N ILE A 14 -4.28 -9.38 13.37
CA ILE A 14 -4.61 -10.53 12.51
C ILE A 14 -5.69 -10.13 11.49
N SER A 15 -6.74 -9.42 11.91
CA SER A 15 -7.79 -8.95 11.00
C SER A 15 -7.23 -8.05 9.89
N VAL A 16 -6.37 -7.09 10.23
CA VAL A 16 -5.75 -6.19 9.24
C VAL A 16 -4.84 -6.96 8.29
N ALA A 17 -4.07 -7.92 8.78
CA ALA A 17 -3.20 -8.75 7.93
C ALA A 17 -4.01 -9.60 6.93
N VAL A 18 -5.09 -10.23 7.39
CA VAL A 18 -5.97 -11.05 6.54
C VAL A 18 -6.67 -10.20 5.48
N ILE A 19 -7.29 -9.08 5.90
CA ILE A 19 -8.00 -8.18 4.98
C ILE A 19 -7.03 -7.56 3.97
N GLY A 20 -5.87 -7.08 4.42
CA GLY A 20 -4.87 -6.48 3.54
C GLY A 20 -4.29 -7.46 2.53
N TYR A 21 -4.08 -8.72 2.92
CA TYR A 21 -3.67 -9.77 1.99
C TYR A 21 -4.77 -10.14 1.00
N MET A 22 -6.03 -10.25 1.45
CA MET A 22 -7.17 -10.53 0.58
C MET A 22 -7.36 -9.43 -0.48
N GLU A 23 -7.22 -8.17 -0.09
CA GLU A 23 -7.26 -7.03 -1.01
C GLU A 23 -6.12 -7.12 -2.05
N LEU A 24 -4.89 -7.35 -1.59
CA LEU A 24 -3.71 -7.44 -2.45
C LEU A 24 -3.85 -8.58 -3.47
N ILE A 25 -4.23 -9.78 -3.04
CA ILE A 25 -4.35 -10.93 -3.93
C ILE A 25 -5.53 -10.79 -4.91
N ALA A 26 -6.62 -10.13 -4.50
CA ALA A 26 -7.76 -9.85 -5.38
C ALA A 26 -7.37 -8.90 -6.52
N ILE A 27 -6.66 -7.82 -6.21
CA ILE A 27 -6.12 -6.89 -7.21
C ILE A 27 -5.15 -7.61 -8.14
N GLY A 28 -4.18 -8.33 -7.56
CA GLY A 28 -3.16 -9.03 -8.31
C GLY A 28 -3.76 -10.06 -9.27
N LYS A 29 -4.71 -10.88 -8.83
CA LYS A 29 -5.40 -11.86 -9.70
C LYS A 29 -6.23 -11.18 -10.79
N SER A 30 -6.86 -10.04 -10.51
CA SER A 30 -7.59 -9.25 -11.51
C SER A 30 -6.67 -8.77 -12.63
N LEU A 31 -5.47 -8.28 -12.29
CA LEU A 31 -4.47 -7.86 -13.27
C LEU A 31 -3.85 -9.07 -14.01
N ALA A 32 -3.59 -10.16 -13.30
CA ALA A 32 -3.07 -11.40 -13.86
C ALA A 32 -4.02 -11.98 -14.93
N ALA A 33 -5.32 -12.00 -14.64
CA ALA A 33 -6.34 -12.42 -15.60
C ALA A 33 -6.41 -11.51 -16.83
N LYS A 34 -6.19 -10.20 -16.68
CA LYS A 34 -6.17 -9.24 -17.80
C LYS A 34 -4.96 -9.42 -18.73
N HIS A 35 -3.81 -9.81 -18.19
CA HIS A 35 -2.55 -9.91 -18.94
C HIS A 35 -2.09 -11.33 -19.24
N GLY A 36 -2.81 -12.35 -18.75
CA GLY A 36 -2.54 -13.75 -19.04
C GLY A 36 -1.29 -14.31 -18.35
N TYR A 37 -0.94 -13.82 -17.16
CA TYR A 37 0.15 -14.38 -16.35
C TYR A 37 -0.39 -15.07 -15.09
N GLU A 38 0.40 -15.96 -14.50
CA GLU A 38 0.06 -16.59 -13.22
C GLU A 38 0.60 -15.78 -12.04
N LEU A 39 -0.20 -15.65 -10.98
CA LEU A 39 0.19 -14.96 -9.77
C LEU A 39 0.32 -15.95 -8.59
N PRO A 40 1.54 -16.30 -8.17
CA PRO A 40 1.77 -17.24 -7.08
C PRO A 40 1.41 -16.62 -5.72
N ALA A 41 0.28 -17.05 -5.15
CA ALA A 41 -0.26 -16.51 -3.90
C ALA A 41 0.71 -16.60 -2.71
N GLY A 42 1.47 -17.69 -2.59
CA GLY A 42 2.45 -17.86 -1.51
C GLY A 42 3.58 -16.83 -1.56
N GLN A 43 4.02 -16.45 -2.76
CA GLN A 43 5.05 -15.42 -2.94
C GLN A 43 4.51 -14.03 -2.60
N GLU A 44 3.28 -13.72 -3.00
CA GLU A 44 2.64 -12.45 -2.65
C GLU A 44 2.41 -12.32 -1.13
N LEU A 45 2.03 -13.42 -0.45
CA LEU A 45 1.91 -13.45 1.01
C LEU A 45 3.26 -13.20 1.69
N MET A 46 4.32 -13.83 1.20
CA MET A 46 5.67 -13.60 1.72
C MET A 46 6.14 -12.17 1.46
N ALA A 47 5.88 -11.64 0.26
CA ALA A 47 6.25 -10.27 -0.12
C ALA A 47 5.58 -9.22 0.78
N VAL A 48 4.26 -9.32 0.98
CA VAL A 48 3.53 -8.38 1.86
C VAL A 48 3.91 -8.57 3.33
N GLY A 49 4.21 -9.80 3.76
CA GLY A 49 4.69 -10.09 5.11
C GLY A 49 6.04 -9.42 5.38
N VAL A 50 7.02 -9.63 4.48
CA VAL A 50 8.34 -8.98 4.57
C VAL A 50 8.22 -7.47 4.49
N ALA A 51 7.39 -6.93 3.59
CA ALA A 51 7.17 -5.49 3.48
C ALA A 51 6.65 -4.88 4.79
N ASN A 52 5.70 -5.54 5.45
CA ASN A 52 5.16 -5.09 6.74
C ASN A 52 6.15 -5.23 7.90
N VAL A 53 6.96 -6.30 7.92
CA VAL A 53 8.03 -6.47 8.92
C VAL A 53 9.07 -5.36 8.76
N VAL A 54 9.55 -5.11 7.55
CA VAL A 54 10.51 -4.02 7.27
C VAL A 54 9.89 -2.65 7.61
N GLY A 55 8.64 -2.41 7.22
CA GLY A 55 7.94 -1.16 7.52
C GLY A 55 7.71 -0.94 9.03
N SER A 56 7.55 -2.00 9.81
CA SER A 56 7.40 -1.89 11.27
C SER A 56 8.66 -1.31 11.95
N LEU A 57 9.85 -1.54 11.37
CA LEU A 57 11.11 -0.98 11.87
C LEU A 57 11.18 0.55 11.69
N THR A 58 10.42 1.09 10.74
CA THR A 58 10.36 2.53 10.44
C THR A 58 9.08 3.19 10.95
N SER A 59 8.35 2.55 11.88
CA SER A 59 7.04 3.03 12.38
C SER A 59 5.98 3.26 11.28
N SER A 60 6.02 2.45 10.21
CA SER A 60 5.04 2.53 9.12
C SER A 60 3.66 1.98 9.54
N PHE A 61 2.62 2.47 8.88
CA PHE A 61 1.32 1.79 8.86
C PHE A 61 1.40 0.47 8.07
N PRO A 62 0.50 -0.49 8.36
CA PRO A 62 0.38 -1.71 7.56
C PRO A 62 0.13 -1.39 6.09
N VAL A 63 0.87 -2.07 5.21
CA VAL A 63 0.80 -1.92 3.75
C VAL A 63 -0.05 -3.04 3.15
N SER A 64 -0.94 -2.68 2.23
CA SER A 64 -1.77 -3.57 1.41
C SER A 64 -1.72 -3.17 -0.08
N GLY A 65 -2.49 -3.87 -0.92
CA GLY A 65 -2.68 -3.50 -2.32
C GLY A 65 -3.56 -2.25 -2.48
N SER A 66 -3.54 -1.60 -3.65
CA SER A 66 -4.43 -0.47 -3.96
C SER A 66 -5.01 -0.58 -5.37
N PHE A 67 -6.34 -0.62 -5.46
CA PHE A 67 -7.05 -0.68 -6.75
C PHE A 67 -6.75 0.56 -7.60
N SER A 68 -6.91 1.76 -7.04
CA SER A 68 -6.69 3.02 -7.76
C SER A 68 -5.26 3.15 -8.29
N ARG A 69 -4.25 2.90 -7.45
CA ARG A 69 -2.84 2.98 -7.88
C ARG A 69 -2.49 1.91 -8.93
N SER A 70 -2.96 0.68 -8.74
CA SER A 70 -2.69 -0.41 -9.68
C SER A 70 -3.41 -0.18 -11.02
N ALA A 71 -4.61 0.39 -11.01
CA ALA A 71 -5.37 0.74 -12.20
C ALA A 71 -4.68 1.84 -13.01
N VAL A 72 -4.22 2.91 -12.35
CA VAL A 72 -3.45 3.97 -13.01
C VAL A 72 -2.15 3.44 -13.57
N ASN A 73 -1.37 2.68 -12.78
CA ASN A 73 -0.10 2.11 -13.22
C ASN A 73 -0.29 1.18 -14.43
N ASN A 74 -1.37 0.39 -14.43
CA ASN A 74 -1.75 -0.45 -15.55
C ASN A 74 -2.18 0.35 -16.80
N ALA A 75 -2.97 1.42 -16.61
CA ALA A 75 -3.49 2.25 -17.70
C ALA A 75 -2.37 3.00 -18.44
N VAL A 76 -1.30 3.39 -17.74
CA VAL A 76 -0.11 4.01 -18.35
C VAL A 76 0.87 2.98 -18.94
N GLY A 77 0.51 1.69 -18.94
CA GLY A 77 1.28 0.63 -19.58
C GLY A 77 2.52 0.17 -18.82
N ALA A 78 2.55 0.30 -17.49
CA ALA A 78 3.66 -0.21 -16.68
C ALA A 78 3.76 -1.75 -16.77
N LYS A 79 4.93 -2.25 -17.18
CA LYS A 79 5.19 -3.69 -17.40
C LYS A 79 6.09 -4.34 -16.35
N SER A 80 6.67 -3.55 -15.44
CA SER A 80 7.65 -4.01 -14.46
C SER A 80 7.45 -3.35 -13.10
N GLN A 81 7.86 -4.05 -12.05
CA GLN A 81 7.89 -3.54 -10.66
C GLN A 81 8.76 -2.29 -10.50
N LEU A 82 9.67 -2.04 -11.46
CA LEU A 82 10.48 -0.82 -11.49
C LEU A 82 9.62 0.46 -11.51
N ALA A 83 8.44 0.42 -12.14
CA ALA A 83 7.52 1.57 -12.13
C ALA A 83 7.06 1.93 -10.70
N SER A 84 6.73 0.92 -9.90
CA SER A 84 6.33 1.10 -8.49
C SER A 84 7.50 1.57 -7.64
N PHE A 85 8.71 1.08 -7.90
CA PHE A 85 9.93 1.53 -7.21
C PHE A 85 10.21 3.02 -7.49
N ILE A 86 10.21 3.42 -8.77
CA ILE A 86 10.40 4.82 -9.17
C ILE A 86 9.34 5.71 -8.52
N THR A 87 8.08 5.28 -8.52
CA THR A 87 6.99 6.00 -7.86
C THR A 87 7.25 6.19 -6.36
N GLY A 88 7.74 5.15 -5.68
CA GLY A 88 8.14 5.22 -4.28
C GLY A 88 9.27 6.21 -4.01
N VAL A 89 10.31 6.21 -4.85
CA VAL A 89 11.43 7.16 -4.76
C VAL A 89 10.96 8.60 -4.98
N ILE A 90 10.14 8.83 -6.00
CA ILE A 90 9.57 10.16 -6.27
C ILE A 90 8.71 10.62 -5.10
N MET A 91 7.88 9.74 -4.54
CA MET A 91 7.06 10.05 -3.37
C MET A 91 7.92 10.42 -2.16
N PHE A 92 8.99 9.68 -1.90
CA PHE A 92 9.94 9.99 -0.82
C PHE A 92 10.61 11.36 -0.99
N LEU A 93 11.10 11.67 -2.20
CA LEU A 93 11.68 12.97 -2.52
C LEU A 93 10.65 14.10 -2.42
N THR A 94 9.43 13.85 -2.89
CA THR A 94 8.32 14.80 -2.83
C THR A 94 8.00 15.15 -1.38
N LEU A 95 7.93 14.15 -0.50
CA LEU A 95 7.73 14.41 0.93
C LEU A 95 8.91 15.20 1.50
N LEU A 96 10.16 14.87 1.18
CA LEU A 96 11.32 15.59 1.72
C LEU A 96 11.32 17.09 1.32
N VAL A 97 11.01 17.41 0.06
CA VAL A 97 11.11 18.78 -0.48
C VAL A 97 9.80 19.57 -0.35
N LEU A 98 8.64 18.95 -0.58
CA LEU A 98 7.33 19.62 -0.64
C LEU A 98 6.52 19.54 0.67
N THR A 99 7.03 18.90 1.73
CA THR A 99 6.40 18.97 3.07
C THR A 99 5.97 20.39 3.50
N PRO A 100 6.78 21.46 3.35
CA PRO A 100 6.34 22.81 3.75
C PRO A 100 5.18 23.34 2.90
N VAL A 101 5.06 22.91 1.65
CA VAL A 101 3.95 23.30 0.77
C VAL A 101 2.67 22.56 1.17
N PHE A 102 2.77 21.27 1.51
CA PHE A 102 1.62 20.47 1.93
C PHE A 102 1.00 20.91 3.26
N PHE A 103 1.70 21.71 4.08
CA PHE A 103 1.13 22.30 5.29
C PHE A 103 -0.09 23.19 5.00
N TYR A 104 -0.12 23.85 3.85
CA TYR A 104 -1.21 24.73 3.45
C TYR A 104 -2.35 23.99 2.74
N LEU A 105 -2.24 22.67 2.57
CA LEU A 105 -3.22 21.92 1.80
C LEU A 105 -4.54 21.80 2.58
N PRO A 106 -5.67 22.29 2.02
CA PRO A 106 -6.93 22.24 2.71
C PRO A 106 -7.47 20.82 2.83
N LYS A 107 -8.03 20.48 4.00
CA LYS A 107 -8.60 19.15 4.28
C LYS A 107 -9.71 18.74 3.31
N PHE A 108 -10.46 19.71 2.76
CA PHE A 108 -11.52 19.40 1.78
C PHE A 108 -10.96 18.87 0.45
N ALA A 109 -9.77 19.31 0.02
CA ALA A 109 -9.13 18.82 -1.20
C ALA A 109 -8.64 17.38 -1.03
N LEU A 110 -8.14 17.02 0.16
CA LEU A 110 -7.83 15.63 0.50
C LEU A 110 -9.10 14.75 0.47
N ALA A 111 -10.19 15.24 1.05
CA ALA A 111 -11.46 14.50 1.08
C ALA A 111 -12.02 14.27 -0.34
N SER A 112 -11.96 15.26 -1.24
CA SER A 112 -12.44 15.09 -2.61
C SER A 112 -11.66 14.03 -3.39
N VAL A 113 -10.34 13.91 -3.16
CA VAL A 113 -9.53 12.88 -3.81
C VAL A 113 -9.91 11.48 -3.31
N VAL A 114 -10.20 11.33 -2.01
CA VAL A 114 -10.64 10.05 -1.44
C VAL A 114 -12.01 9.64 -1.99
N ILE A 115 -12.96 10.58 -2.13
CA ILE A 115 -14.30 10.29 -2.69
C ILE A 115 -14.24 9.93 -4.17
N SER A 116 -13.29 10.50 -4.91
CA SER A 116 -13.13 10.24 -6.35
C SER A 116 -12.39 8.92 -6.66
N SER A 117 -11.78 8.28 -5.65
CA SER A 117 -10.97 7.06 -5.81
C SER A 117 -11.79 5.81 -5.62
#